data_AF-Q74IT3-F1
#
_entry.id   AF-Q74IT3-F1
#
_cell.length_a   1.000
_cell.length_b   1.000
_cell.length_c   1.000
_cell.angle_alpha   90.00
_cell.angle_beta   90.00
_cell.angle_gamma   90.00
#
_symmetry.space_group_name_H-M   'P 1'
#
loop_
_entity.id
_entity.type
_entity.pdbx_description
1 polymer ?
#
loop_
_entity_poly.entity_id
_entity_poly.type
_entity_poly.pdbx_seq_one_letter_code
_entity_poly.pdbx_strand_id
1 'polypeptide(L)'
;MVFDYKKEYKDLYFPKKKPELITIPEMNYLAVSGSGDPNKEDGTYKNALEMLYSVAYTIKMSKKGEHKILGYFDFVVPPLEGLWWMRDDSKIDYSHKENFSWISMIRLPDFVTPKELD
;
A
#
# COMPACT_ATOMS: atom_id res chain seq x y z
N MET A 1 4.98 18.32 13.42
CA MET A 1 5.98 17.27 13.09
C MET A 1 5.32 16.32 12.11
N VAL A 2 6.03 15.85 11.08
CA VAL A 2 5.45 14.91 10.10
C VAL A 2 5.48 13.51 10.71
N PHE A 3 4.33 12.84 10.76
CA PHE A 3 4.22 11.47 11.27
C PHE A 3 4.83 10.47 10.28
N ASP A 4 5.66 9.54 10.74
CA ASP A 4 6.34 8.57 9.89
C ASP A 4 6.13 7.15 10.43
N TYR A 5 5.28 6.39 9.75
CA TYR A 5 4.93 5.03 10.15
C TYR A 5 6.13 4.12 10.34
N LYS A 6 7.19 4.28 9.54
CA LYS A 6 8.39 3.45 9.68
C LYS A 6 9.14 3.75 10.98
N LYS A 7 9.05 4.98 11.49
CA LYS A 7 9.68 5.37 12.76
C LYS A 7 8.85 4.99 13.97
N GLU A 8 7.54 5.13 13.86
CA GLU A 8 6.60 4.88 14.97
C GLU A 8 6.30 3.39 15.15
N TYR A 9 6.23 2.61 14.06
CA TYR A 9 5.92 1.18 14.07
C TYR A 9 7.11 0.33 13.63
N LYS A 10 8.21 0.42 14.38
CA LYS A 10 9.47 -0.26 14.02
C LYS A 10 9.33 -1.78 13.93
N ASP A 11 8.51 -2.39 14.78
CA ASP A 11 8.30 -3.84 14.76
C ASP A 11 7.61 -4.32 13.47
N LEU A 12 6.90 -3.42 12.77
CA LEU A 12 6.23 -3.71 11.50
C LEU A 12 7.09 -3.40 10.28
N TYR A 13 7.90 -2.34 10.35
CA TYR A 13 8.62 -1.81 9.18
C TYR A 13 10.15 -1.96 9.24
N PHE A 14 10.70 -2.38 10.39
CA PHE A 14 12.12 -2.63 10.62
C PHE A 14 12.36 -3.97 11.33
N PRO A 15 11.95 -5.10 10.71
CA PRO A 15 12.18 -6.42 11.29
C PRO A 15 13.67 -6.74 11.39
N LYS A 16 14.04 -7.55 12.39
CA LYS A 16 15.41 -8.08 12.51
C LYS A 16 15.65 -9.18 11.48
N LYS A 17 16.92 -9.57 11.29
CA LYS A 17 17.30 -10.72 10.43
C LYS A 17 16.90 -12.09 11.00
N LYS A 18 16.10 -12.13 12.07
CA LYS A 18 15.66 -13.36 12.73
C LYS A 18 14.13 -13.42 12.63
N PRO A 19 13.55 -14.58 12.25
CA PRO A 19 12.11 -14.75 12.29
C PRO A 19 11.57 -14.51 13.70
N GLU A 20 10.45 -13.79 13.79
CA GLU A 20 9.77 -13.47 15.03
C GLU A 20 8.25 -13.51 14.83
N LEU A 21 7.52 -13.87 15.88
CA LEU A 21 6.06 -13.80 15.88
C LEU A 21 5.65 -12.37 16.21
N ILE A 22 4.81 -11.78 15.36
CA ILE A 22 4.27 -10.44 15.55
C ILE A 22 2.75 -10.46 15.38
N THR A 23 2.07 -9.53 16.05
CA THR A 23 0.64 -9.30 15.87
C THR A 23 0.47 -8.04 15.04
N ILE A 24 -0.16 -8.18 13.87
CA ILE A 24 -0.50 -7.06 13.00
C ILE A 24 -1.88 -6.52 13.43
N PRO A 25 -2.00 -5.27 13.91
CA PRO A 25 -3.31 -4.68 14.18
C PRO A 25 -4.07 -4.40 12.88
N GLU A 26 -5.36 -4.12 12.99
CA GLU A 26 -6.15 -3.62 11.87
C GLU A 26 -5.60 -2.26 11.39
N MET A 27 -5.58 -2.05 10.08
CA MET A 27 -5.06 -0.84 9.45
C MET A 27 -5.84 -0.54 8.16
N ASN A 28 -5.93 0.74 7.83
CA ASN A 28 -6.56 1.19 6.58
C ASN A 28 -5.54 1.16 5.43
N TYR A 29 -5.99 0.71 4.26
CA TYR A 29 -5.17 0.63 3.06
C TYR A 29 -5.94 1.16 1.84
N LEU A 30 -5.24 1.89 0.97
CA LEU A 30 -5.60 1.94 -0.44
C LEU A 30 -5.09 0.66 -1.06
N ALA A 31 -5.94 -0.04 -1.81
CA ALA A 31 -5.58 -1.31 -2.42
C ALA A 31 -6.11 -1.39 -3.85
N VAL A 32 -5.30 -1.97 -4.74
CA VAL A 32 -5.70 -2.32 -6.11
C VAL A 32 -5.33 -3.79 -6.33
N SER A 33 -6.33 -4.59 -6.68
CA SER A 33 -6.15 -6.00 -7.06
C SER A 33 -5.91 -6.13 -8.57
N GLY A 34 -5.06 -7.07 -8.95
CA GLY A 34 -4.84 -7.40 -10.36
C GLY A 34 -4.11 -8.71 -10.55
N SER A 35 -3.71 -8.95 -11.78
CA SER A 35 -2.91 -10.11 -12.18
C SER A 35 -1.97 -9.75 -13.32
N GLY A 36 -0.92 -10.55 -13.49
CA GLY A 36 0.07 -10.40 -14.56
C GLY A 36 1.48 -10.12 -14.04
N ASP A 37 2.44 -10.14 -14.96
CA ASP A 37 3.86 -9.92 -14.67
C ASP A 37 4.10 -8.47 -14.22
N PRO A 38 4.60 -8.26 -12.98
CA PRO A 38 4.83 -6.92 -12.45
C PRO A 38 6.00 -6.19 -13.11
N ASN A 39 6.79 -6.87 -13.95
CA ASN A 39 7.95 -6.29 -14.63
C ASN A 39 7.60 -5.72 -16.02
N LYS A 40 6.36 -5.87 -16.49
CA LYS A 40 5.93 -5.28 -17.76
C LYS A 40 5.74 -3.77 -17.62
N GLU A 41 6.47 -2.99 -18.43
CA GLU A 41 6.42 -1.52 -18.40
C GLU A 41 5.07 -0.93 -18.83
N ASP A 42 4.29 -1.67 -19.61
CA ASP A 42 2.92 -1.37 -20.04
C ASP A 42 1.89 -2.28 -19.33
N GLY A 43 2.31 -2.92 -18.22
CA GLY A 43 1.52 -3.88 -17.48
C GLY A 43 0.50 -3.26 -16.52
N THR A 44 -0.49 -4.07 -16.15
CA THR A 44 -1.53 -3.74 -15.16
C THR A 44 -0.97 -3.35 -13.80
N TYR A 45 0.18 -3.92 -13.41
CA TYR A 45 0.82 -3.62 -12.13
C TYR A 45 1.31 -2.17 -12.05
N LYS A 46 1.97 -1.66 -13.10
CA LYS A 46 2.45 -0.28 -13.13
C LYS A 46 1.28 0.72 -13.04
N ASN A 47 0.22 0.49 -13.80
CA ASN A 47 -0.99 1.31 -13.76
C ASN A 47 -1.60 1.33 -12.34
N ALA A 48 -1.61 0.19 -11.65
CA ALA A 48 -2.06 0.11 -10.26
C ALA A 48 -1.19 0.95 -9.31
N LEU A 49 0.14 0.95 -9.49
CA LEU A 49 1.04 1.80 -8.69
C LEU A 49 0.78 3.28 -8.94
N GLU A 50 0.63 3.68 -10.20
CA GLU A 50 0.34 5.07 -10.58
C GLU A 50 -0.96 5.56 -9.93
N MET A 51 -2.01 4.73 -9.95
CA MET A 51 -3.28 5.03 -9.28
C MET A 51 -3.10 5.16 -7.76
N LEU A 52 -2.47 4.18 -7.10
CA LEU A 52 -2.26 4.19 -5.65
C LEU A 52 -1.50 5.43 -5.19
N TYR A 53 -0.39 5.76 -5.85
CA TYR A 53 0.40 6.93 -5.48
C TYR A 53 -0.31 8.24 -5.79
N SER A 54 -1.06 8.32 -6.90
CA SER A 54 -1.84 9.52 -7.23
C SER A 54 -2.83 9.84 -6.10
N VAL A 55 -3.58 8.84 -5.64
CA VAL A 55 -4.55 9.02 -4.53
C VAL A 55 -3.84 9.31 -3.21
N ALA A 56 -2.82 8.54 -2.85
CA ALA A 56 -2.09 8.72 -1.59
C ALA A 56 -1.46 10.12 -1.47
N TYR A 57 -0.85 10.63 -2.55
CA TYR A 57 -0.28 11.97 -2.57
C TYR A 57 -1.35 13.07 -2.61
N THR A 58 -2.49 12.84 -3.25
CA THR A 58 -3.62 13.77 -3.22
C THR A 58 -4.12 13.97 -1.80
N ILE A 59 -4.35 12.87 -1.06
CA ILE A 59 -4.73 12.91 0.36
C ILE A 59 -3.66 13.64 1.18
N LYS A 60 -2.37 13.29 1.00
CA LYS A 60 -1.27 13.96 1.71
C LYS A 60 -1.24 15.46 1.44
N MET A 61 -1.51 15.89 0.21
CA MET A 61 -1.44 17.29 -0.21
C MET A 61 -2.72 18.08 0.04
N SER A 62 -3.83 17.44 0.46
CA SER A 62 -5.10 18.09 0.83
C SER A 62 -4.92 19.25 1.81
N LYS A 63 -3.90 19.20 2.69
CA LYS A 63 -3.54 20.31 3.58
C LYS A 63 -3.31 21.66 2.87
N LYS A 64 -2.90 21.62 1.59
CA LYS A 64 -2.66 22.80 0.75
C LYS A 64 -3.92 23.27 0.00
N GLY A 65 -4.98 22.46 -0.04
CA GLY A 65 -6.26 22.80 -0.66
C GLY A 65 -7.25 23.40 0.34
N GLU A 66 -8.45 23.68 -0.17
CA GLU A 66 -9.56 24.22 0.63
C GLU A 66 -10.27 23.13 1.45
N HIS A 67 -10.34 21.90 0.92
CA HIS A 67 -10.91 20.75 1.63
C HIS A 67 -10.02 20.34 2.81
N LYS A 68 -10.53 20.48 4.03
CA LYS A 68 -9.85 20.08 5.26
C LYS A 68 -10.45 18.79 5.78
N ILE A 69 -9.68 17.71 5.67
CA ILE A 69 -10.07 16.39 6.18
C ILE A 69 -10.05 16.45 7.72
N LEU A 70 -11.14 16.04 8.35
CA LEU A 70 -11.26 16.04 9.82
C LEU A 70 -10.24 15.07 10.43
N GLY A 71 -9.49 15.52 11.44
CA GLY A 71 -8.47 14.68 12.09
C GLY A 71 -7.17 14.55 11.31
N TYR A 72 -7.01 15.28 10.20
CA TYR A 72 -5.78 15.28 9.41
C TYR A 72 -4.54 15.64 10.24
N PHE A 73 -3.48 14.87 10.03
CA PHE A 73 -2.11 15.22 10.40
C PHE A 73 -1.19 15.00 9.20
N ASP A 74 -0.11 15.77 9.10
CA ASP A 74 0.88 15.58 8.03
C ASP A 74 1.64 14.27 8.28
N PHE A 75 1.73 13.42 7.26
CA PHE A 75 2.34 12.09 7.35
C PHE A 75 3.25 11.80 6.15
N VAL A 76 4.29 10.99 6.33
CA VAL A 76 5.07 10.44 5.23
C VAL A 76 4.27 9.32 4.59
N VAL A 77 4.16 9.30 3.25
CA VAL A 77 3.49 8.20 2.54
C VAL A 77 4.20 6.89 2.91
N PRO A 78 3.49 5.89 3.48
CA PRO A 78 4.08 4.61 3.86
C PRO A 78 4.68 3.84 2.68
N PRO A 79 5.55 2.86 2.93
CA PRO A 79 6.08 2.01 1.86
C PRO A 79 4.94 1.29 1.12
N LEU A 80 5.17 1.00 -0.16
CA LEU A 80 4.31 0.12 -0.93
C LEU A 80 4.42 -1.30 -0.37
N GLU A 81 3.27 -1.93 -0.18
CA GLU A 81 3.11 -3.32 0.26
C GLU A 81 2.39 -4.12 -0.84
N GLY A 82 2.58 -5.44 -0.85
CA GLY A 82 1.94 -6.29 -1.85
C GLY A 82 1.66 -7.69 -1.33
N LEU A 83 0.45 -8.18 -1.58
CA LEU A 83 0.04 -9.56 -1.39
C LEU A 83 0.14 -10.28 -2.73
N TRP A 84 0.68 -11.50 -2.76
CA TRP A 84 0.99 -12.22 -3.99
C TRP A 84 0.63 -13.70 -3.89
N TRP A 85 0.02 -14.24 -4.95
CA TRP A 85 -0.30 -15.65 -5.07
C TRP A 85 -0.39 -16.07 -6.55
N MET A 86 -0.57 -17.37 -6.79
CA MET A 86 -0.89 -17.94 -8.12
C MET A 86 -2.35 -18.37 -8.15
N ARG A 87 -3.03 -18.24 -9.30
CA ARG A 87 -4.48 -18.48 -9.45
C ARG A 87 -4.97 -19.87 -9.01
N ASP A 88 -4.11 -20.88 -9.04
CA ASP A 88 -4.49 -22.29 -8.87
C ASP A 88 -3.96 -22.94 -7.58
N ASP A 89 -3.66 -22.17 -6.53
CA ASP A 89 -3.02 -22.64 -5.28
C ASP A 89 -1.75 -23.48 -5.50
N SER A 90 -1.16 -23.34 -6.69
CA SER A 90 0.08 -23.99 -7.06
C SER A 90 1.25 -23.29 -6.38
N LYS A 91 2.34 -24.04 -6.17
CA LYS A 91 3.61 -23.43 -5.74
C LYS A 91 3.94 -22.26 -6.66
N ILE A 92 4.42 -21.16 -6.08
CA ILE A 92 4.83 -19.99 -6.85
C ILE A 92 5.88 -20.40 -7.87
N ASP A 93 5.53 -20.31 -9.14
CA ASP A 93 6.45 -20.48 -10.25
C ASP A 93 6.94 -19.11 -10.74
N TYR A 94 8.15 -18.74 -10.33
CA TYR A 94 8.77 -17.47 -10.68
C TYR A 94 9.15 -17.33 -12.16
N SER A 95 9.09 -18.42 -12.94
CA SER A 95 9.33 -18.39 -14.39
C SER A 95 8.11 -17.95 -15.20
N HIS A 96 6.90 -18.10 -14.64
CA HIS A 96 5.63 -17.75 -15.28
C HIS A 96 4.93 -16.60 -14.54
N LYS A 97 5.59 -15.44 -14.49
CA LYS A 97 5.12 -14.26 -13.72
C LYS A 97 3.79 -13.70 -14.24
N GLU A 98 3.44 -13.96 -15.49
CA GLU A 98 2.15 -13.61 -16.08
C GLU A 98 0.96 -14.25 -15.34
N ASN A 99 1.19 -15.32 -14.58
CA ASN A 99 0.18 -16.01 -13.80
C ASN A 99 0.03 -15.47 -12.36
N PHE A 100 0.87 -14.50 -11.96
CA PHE A 100 0.73 -13.88 -10.64
C PHE A 100 -0.60 -13.17 -10.50
N SER A 101 -1.22 -13.36 -9.34
CA SER A 101 -2.30 -12.54 -8.82
C SER A 101 -1.78 -11.74 -7.63
N TRP A 102 -2.22 -10.49 -7.52
CA TRP A 102 -1.69 -9.59 -6.52
C TRP A 102 -2.70 -8.58 -6.04
N ILE A 103 -2.46 -8.08 -4.83
CA ILE A 103 -3.05 -6.86 -4.28
C ILE A 103 -1.90 -5.94 -3.93
N SER A 104 -1.81 -4.80 -4.61
CA SER A 104 -0.85 -3.75 -4.29
C SER A 104 -1.52 -2.74 -3.36
N MET A 105 -0.83 -2.33 -2.30
CA MET A 105 -1.46 -1.52 -1.26
C MET A 105 -0.52 -0.50 -0.60
N ILE A 106 -1.09 0.63 -0.19
CA ILE A 106 -0.42 1.68 0.58
C ILE A 106 -1.25 1.95 1.83
N ARG A 107 -0.63 1.83 3.01
CA ARG A 107 -1.31 2.16 4.28
C ARG A 107 -1.74 3.63 4.29
N LEU A 108 -2.93 3.88 4.82
CA LEU A 108 -3.47 5.20 5.08
C LEU A 108 -3.60 5.48 6.57
N PRO A 109 -3.57 6.76 6.98
CA PRO A 109 -4.03 7.17 8.30
C PRO A 109 -5.51 6.87 8.56
N ASP A 110 -5.86 6.63 9.81
CA ASP A 110 -7.22 6.29 10.25
C ASP A 110 -8.25 7.40 9.99
N PHE A 111 -7.80 8.66 9.85
CA PHE A 111 -8.68 9.77 9.48
C PHE A 111 -9.20 9.68 8.04
N VAL A 112 -8.57 8.87 7.18
CA VAL A 112 -9.05 8.68 5.81
C VAL A 112 -10.19 7.68 5.83
N THR A 113 -11.38 8.17 5.49
CA THR A 113 -12.61 7.36 5.40
C THR A 113 -13.03 7.21 3.94
N PRO A 114 -13.95 6.29 3.61
CA PRO A 114 -14.46 6.17 2.23
C PRO A 114 -14.97 7.48 1.64
N LYS A 115 -15.54 8.39 2.46
CA LYS A 115 -16.02 9.70 2.02
C LYS A 115 -14.92 10.62 1.47
N GLU A 116 -13.67 10.38 1.83
CA GLU A 116 -12.52 11.13 1.33
C GLU A 116 -12.01 10.58 -0.02
N LEU A 117 -12.62 9.49 -0.52
CA LEU A 117 -12.29 8.81 -1.77
C LEU A 117 -13.44 8.90 -2.80
N ASP A 118 -14.59 9.44 -2.41
CA ASP A 118 -15.75 9.71 -3.27
C ASP A 118 -15.57 11.02 -4.06
#